data_AF-A0A1F4U713-F1
#
_entry.id   AF-A0A1F4U713-F1
#
_cell.length_a   1.000
_cell.length_b   1.000
_cell.length_c   1.000
_cell.angle_alpha   90.00
_cell.angle_beta   90.00
_cell.angle_gamma   90.00
#
_symmetry.space_group_name_H-M   'P 1'
#
loop_
_entity.id
_entity.type
_entity.pdbx_description
1 polymer ?
#
loop_
_entity_poly.entity_id
_entity_poly.type
_entity_poly.pdbx_seq_one_letter_code
_entity_poly.pdbx_strand_id
1 'polypeptide(L)'
;MSRSLSESIALALRHNDPNKEFIIERVLKQAKEKGLSYVLCKVSPEAKLFGNMCRQVLNEVHRARMFIRLNEVKERKVLYGEFLLEHDTIDMVMRHYTGRFPQHTIMLIIRPYVYISRGKEIFKEEIGDREINLPVVHDEFKQYWLDFYKNQYIPERRNMKLFQKNVPKKYWKYMCEIC
;
A
#
# COMPACT_ATOMS: atom_id res chain seq x y z
N MET A 1 -8.71 -17.38 -8.40
CA MET A 1 -9.63 -17.58 -7.26
C MET A 1 -10.68 -16.47 -7.29
N SER A 2 -11.95 -16.80 -7.47
CA SER A 2 -13.03 -15.80 -7.39
C SER A 2 -13.16 -15.34 -5.94
N ARG A 3 -12.86 -14.08 -5.66
CA ARG A 3 -13.10 -13.50 -4.34
C ARG A 3 -14.59 -13.53 -4.03
N SER A 4 -14.92 -13.76 -2.77
CA SER A 4 -16.32 -13.66 -2.35
C SER A 4 -16.79 -12.21 -2.44
N LEU A 5 -18.11 -12.02 -2.56
CA LEU A 5 -18.69 -10.67 -2.49
C LEU A 5 -18.38 -10.00 -1.15
N SER A 6 -18.37 -10.76 -0.05
CA SER A 6 -18.05 -10.26 1.29
C SER A 6 -16.63 -9.69 1.39
N GLU A 7 -15.63 -10.38 0.84
CA GLU A 7 -14.25 -9.89 0.76
C GLU A 7 -14.16 -8.61 -0.08
N SER A 8 -14.93 -8.55 -1.16
CA SER A 8 -14.94 -7.40 -2.06
C SER A 8 -15.58 -6.18 -1.39
N ILE A 9 -16.64 -6.38 -0.60
CA ILE A 9 -17.26 -5.33 0.22
C ILE A 9 -16.27 -4.85 1.29
N ALA A 10 -15.60 -5.76 1.99
CA ALA A 10 -14.59 -5.41 2.99
C ALA A 10 -13.44 -4.59 2.39
N LEU A 11 -13.04 -4.87 1.14
CA LEU A 11 -12.08 -4.04 0.41
C LEU A 11 -12.65 -2.68 0.01
N ALA A 12 -13.89 -2.62 -0.48
CA ALA A 12 -14.52 -1.36 -0.89
C ALA A 12 -14.74 -0.39 0.29
N LEU A 13 -15.07 -0.89 1.48
CA LEU A 13 -15.24 -0.08 2.70
C LEU A 13 -13.98 0.69 3.10
N ARG A 14 -12.81 0.15 2.76
CA ARG A 14 -11.49 0.76 3.03
C ARG A 14 -11.16 1.91 2.09
N HIS A 15 -11.83 2.00 0.96
CA HIS A 15 -11.62 3.09 0.01
C HIS A 15 -11.96 4.43 0.68
N ASN A 16 -11.28 5.50 0.30
CA ASN A 16 -11.47 6.83 0.89
C ASN A 16 -12.55 7.66 0.16
N ASP A 17 -13.40 7.03 -0.65
CA ASP A 17 -14.44 7.77 -1.38
C ASP A 17 -15.62 8.01 -0.44
N PRO A 18 -16.11 9.25 -0.28
CA PRO A 18 -17.25 9.55 0.60
C PRO A 18 -18.53 8.84 0.17
N ASN A 19 -18.70 8.53 -1.12
CA ASN A 19 -19.88 7.85 -1.66
C ASN A 19 -19.77 6.31 -1.60
N LYS A 20 -18.72 5.76 -0.98
CA LYS A 20 -18.48 4.31 -0.95
C LYS A 20 -19.65 3.51 -0.41
N GLU A 21 -20.30 4.00 0.65
CA GLU A 21 -21.41 3.32 1.31
C GLU A 21 -22.63 3.25 0.40
N PHE A 22 -22.96 4.37 -0.26
CA PHE A 22 -24.05 4.44 -1.23
C PHE A 22 -23.82 3.48 -2.41
N ILE A 23 -22.60 3.42 -2.94
CA ILE A 23 -22.24 2.50 -4.03
C ILE A 23 -22.40 1.04 -3.57
N ILE A 24 -21.94 0.71 -2.36
CA ILE A 24 -22.04 -0.64 -1.79
C ILE A 24 -23.51 -1.03 -1.61
N GLU A 25 -24.35 -0.15 -1.08
CA GLU A 25 -25.78 -0.38 -0.90
C GLU A 25 -26.48 -0.68 -2.24
N ARG A 26 -26.19 0.13 -3.27
CA ARG A 26 -26.72 -0.08 -4.63
C ARG A 26 -26.29 -1.42 -5.21
N VAL A 27 -25.03 -1.77 -5.01
CA VAL A 27 -24.46 -3.04 -5.46
C VAL A 27 -25.11 -4.23 -4.72
N LEU A 28 -25.36 -4.11 -3.42
CA LEU A 28 -26.06 -5.14 -2.64
C LEU A 28 -27.49 -5.34 -3.12
N LYS A 29 -28.21 -4.24 -3.40
CA LYS A 29 -29.57 -4.29 -3.99
C LYS A 29 -29.55 -4.99 -5.35
N GLN A 30 -28.62 -4.61 -6.23
CA GLN A 30 -28.44 -5.24 -7.54
C GLN A 30 -28.09 -6.73 -7.42
N ALA A 31 -27.25 -7.12 -6.47
CA ALA A 31 -26.89 -8.52 -6.21
C ALA A 31 -28.10 -9.34 -5.75
N LYS A 32 -29.00 -8.74 -4.94
CA LYS A 32 -30.22 -9.39 -4.47
C LYS A 32 -31.25 -9.56 -5.58
N GLU A 33 -31.41 -8.56 -6.45
CA GLU A 33 -32.40 -8.57 -7.53
C GLU A 33 -31.96 -9.38 -8.76
N LYS A 34 -30.70 -9.27 -9.16
CA LYS A 34 -30.17 -9.80 -10.43
C LYS A 34 -29.13 -10.91 -10.24
N GLY A 35 -28.79 -11.24 -9.00
CA GLY A 35 -27.78 -12.23 -8.65
C GLY A 35 -26.35 -11.68 -8.58
N LEU A 36 -25.47 -12.48 -7.96
CA LEU A 36 -24.05 -12.14 -7.74
C LEU A 36 -23.26 -11.93 -9.03
N SER A 37 -23.55 -12.72 -10.07
CA SER A 37 -22.87 -12.65 -11.37
C SER A 37 -23.01 -11.27 -11.99
N TYR A 38 -24.16 -10.61 -11.84
CA TYR A 38 -24.41 -9.27 -12.37
C TYR A 38 -23.40 -8.24 -11.83
N VAL A 39 -23.10 -8.32 -10.54
CA VAL A 39 -22.13 -7.44 -9.87
C VAL A 39 -20.69 -7.83 -10.23
N LEU A 40 -20.36 -9.12 -10.14
CA LEU A 40 -18.99 -9.61 -10.37
C LEU A 40 -18.55 -9.40 -11.82
N CYS A 41 -19.46 -9.51 -12.78
CA CYS A 41 -19.23 -9.24 -14.19
C CYS A 41 -19.28 -7.73 -14.53
N LYS A 42 -19.52 -6.84 -13.55
CA LYS A 42 -19.47 -5.38 -13.70
C LYS A 42 -20.43 -4.87 -14.78
N VAL A 43 -21.66 -5.38 -14.78
CA VAL A 43 -22.65 -5.07 -15.82
C VAL A 43 -23.15 -3.62 -15.69
N SER A 44 -23.44 -3.16 -14.47
CA SER A 44 -23.90 -1.81 -14.19
C SER A 44 -22.74 -0.80 -13.98
N PRO A 45 -22.99 0.52 -14.16
CA PRO A 45 -22.02 1.55 -13.79
C PRO A 45 -21.58 1.46 -12.33
N GLU A 46 -22.51 1.18 -11.40
CA GLU A 46 -22.22 1.05 -9.98
C GLU A 46 -21.33 -0.16 -9.69
N ALA A 47 -21.60 -1.31 -10.35
CA ALA A 47 -20.76 -2.50 -10.22
C ALA A 47 -19.34 -2.27 -10.80
N LYS A 48 -19.22 -1.48 -11.87
CA LYS A 48 -17.91 -1.06 -12.41
C LYS A 48 -17.16 -0.18 -11.41
N LEU A 49 -17.82 0.82 -10.82
CA LEU A 49 -17.24 1.69 -9.80
C LEU A 49 -16.78 0.89 -8.58
N PHE A 50 -17.64 0.03 -8.04
CA PHE A 50 -17.32 -0.87 -6.94
C PHE A 50 -16.11 -1.76 -7.25
N GLY A 51 -16.08 -2.38 -8.42
CA GLY A 51 -14.96 -3.20 -8.86
C GLY A 51 -13.67 -2.41 -9.05
N ASN A 52 -13.76 -1.14 -9.42
CA ASN A 52 -12.61 -0.24 -9.54
C ASN A 52 -12.08 0.18 -8.16
N MET A 53 -12.95 0.49 -7.20
CA MET A 53 -12.57 0.81 -5.82
C MET A 53 -11.80 -0.34 -5.19
N CYS A 54 -12.33 -1.56 -5.30
CA CYS A 54 -11.63 -2.76 -4.83
C CYS A 54 -10.23 -2.88 -5.45
N ARG A 55 -10.12 -2.63 -6.76
CA ARG A 55 -8.83 -2.69 -7.47
C ARG A 55 -7.86 -1.62 -6.98
N GLN A 56 -8.33 -0.39 -6.72
CA GLN A 56 -7.49 0.71 -6.22
C GLN A 56 -6.88 0.37 -4.85
N VAL A 57 -7.71 -0.09 -3.91
CA VAL A 57 -7.29 -0.54 -2.57
C VAL A 57 -6.22 -1.63 -2.65
N LEU A 58 -6.41 -2.63 -3.51
CA LEU A 58 -5.44 -3.72 -3.68
C LEU A 58 -4.14 -3.26 -4.34
N ASN A 59 -4.25 -2.40 -5.34
CA ASN A 59 -3.08 -1.84 -6.01
C ASN A 59 -2.27 -0.99 -5.04
N GLU A 60 -2.91 -0.23 -4.15
CA GLU A 60 -2.23 0.50 -3.09
C GLU A 60 -1.48 -0.46 -2.15
N VAL A 61 -2.14 -1.49 -1.62
CA VAL A 61 -1.50 -2.50 -0.76
C VAL A 61 -0.31 -3.16 -1.47
N HIS A 62 -0.47 -3.52 -2.74
CA HIS A 62 0.59 -4.10 -3.54
C HIS A 62 1.78 -3.15 -3.71
N ARG A 63 1.52 -1.87 -4.00
CA ARG A 63 2.57 -0.84 -4.10
C ARG A 63 3.25 -0.58 -2.76
N ALA A 64 2.50 -0.52 -1.67
CA ALA A 64 3.04 -0.36 -0.33
C ALA A 64 4.04 -1.49 -0.02
N ARG A 65 3.68 -2.75 -0.32
CA ARG A 65 4.58 -3.90 -0.15
C ARG A 65 5.86 -3.81 -0.97
N MET A 66 5.79 -3.23 -2.17
CA MET A 66 6.92 -3.13 -3.09
C MET A 66 7.84 -1.94 -2.82
N PHE A 67 7.26 -0.81 -2.42
CA PHE A 67 7.96 0.47 -2.38
C PHE A 67 8.32 0.94 -0.99
N ILE A 68 7.71 0.40 0.07
CA ILE A 68 8.15 0.69 1.43
C ILE A 68 9.57 0.13 1.61
N ARG A 69 10.50 1.05 1.85
CA ARG A 69 11.87 0.72 2.24
C ARG A 69 11.93 0.64 3.75
N LEU A 70 12.40 -0.51 4.23
CA LEU A 70 12.60 -0.77 5.65
C LEU A 70 14.07 -0.60 5.97
N ASN A 71 14.37 0.38 6.81
CA ASN A 71 15.68 0.61 7.39
C ASN A 71 15.75 -0.09 8.75
N GLU A 72 16.87 -0.74 9.04
CA GLU A 72 17.06 -1.50 10.28
C GLU A 72 17.84 -0.69 11.32
N VAL A 73 17.27 -0.59 12.52
CA VAL A 73 17.97 -0.13 13.72
C VAL A 73 18.41 -1.37 14.51
N LYS A 74 19.63 -1.83 14.20
CA LYS A 74 20.19 -3.10 14.69
C LYS A 74 20.12 -3.25 16.22
N GLU A 75 20.42 -2.18 16.94
CA GLU A 75 20.43 -2.15 18.41
C GLU A 75 19.09 -2.53 19.04
N ARG A 76 17.97 -2.22 18.37
CA ARG A 76 16.60 -2.37 18.91
C ARG A 76 15.75 -3.38 18.15
N LYS A 77 16.29 -4.05 17.11
CA LYS A 77 15.54 -4.92 16.19
C LYS A 77 14.28 -4.23 15.63
N VAL A 78 14.40 -2.95 15.31
CA VAL A 78 13.31 -2.16 14.72
C VAL A 78 13.56 -2.01 13.23
N LEU A 79 12.54 -2.30 12.43
CA LEU A 79 12.50 -1.99 11.01
C LEU A 79 11.54 -0.82 10.81
N TYR A 80 12.02 0.29 10.26
CA TYR A 80 11.17 1.45 10.00
C TYR A 80 11.14 1.85 8.53
N GLY A 81 10.01 2.35 8.08
CA GLY A 81 9.83 2.85 6.73
C GLY A 81 8.81 3.98 6.66
N GLU A 82 8.88 4.79 5.61
CA GLU A 82 7.92 5.85 5.36
C GLU A 82 7.11 5.55 4.09
N PHE A 83 5.82 5.85 4.11
CA PHE A 83 4.97 5.72 2.93
C PHE A 83 3.77 6.66 2.93
N LEU A 84 3.07 6.69 1.79
CA LEU A 84 1.81 7.40 1.62
C LEU A 84 0.70 6.39 1.30
N LEU A 85 -0.32 6.35 2.14
CA LEU A 85 -1.56 5.62 1.89
C LEU A 85 -2.71 6.61 1.76
N GLU A 86 -3.55 6.40 0.76
CA GLU A 86 -4.77 7.17 0.50
C GLU A 86 -6.01 6.46 1.01
N HIS A 87 -5.96 5.14 1.17
CA HIS A 87 -7.06 4.32 1.67
C HIS A 87 -6.71 3.71 3.03
N ASP A 88 -7.73 3.21 3.72
CA ASP A 88 -7.55 2.54 5.01
C ASP A 88 -7.03 1.11 4.81
N THR A 89 -5.73 1.02 4.53
CA THR A 89 -5.04 -0.22 4.16
C THR A 89 -3.87 -0.57 5.07
N ILE A 90 -3.64 0.23 6.12
CA ILE A 90 -2.49 0.10 7.00
C ILE A 90 -2.40 -1.28 7.66
N ASP A 91 -3.52 -1.83 8.14
CA ASP A 91 -3.55 -3.16 8.77
C ASP A 91 -3.12 -4.26 7.79
N MET A 92 -3.48 -4.15 6.51
CA MET A 92 -3.12 -5.10 5.46
C MET A 92 -1.61 -5.04 5.15
N VAL A 93 -1.04 -3.85 5.21
CA VAL A 93 0.39 -3.61 5.03
C VAL A 93 1.17 -4.09 6.25
N MET A 94 0.74 -3.73 7.46
CA MET A 94 1.35 -4.15 8.72
C MET A 94 1.32 -5.66 8.89
N ARG A 95 0.20 -6.33 8.57
CA ARG A 95 0.10 -7.80 8.61
C ARG A 95 1.10 -8.48 7.67
N HIS A 96 1.38 -7.88 6.52
CA HIS A 96 2.39 -8.42 5.60
C HIS A 96 3.80 -8.34 6.21
N TYR A 97 4.20 -7.19 6.75
CA TYR A 97 5.54 -7.01 7.29
C TYR A 97 5.77 -7.74 8.61
N THR A 98 4.80 -7.72 9.52
CA THR A 98 4.86 -8.47 10.79
C THR A 98 4.92 -9.98 10.56
N GLY A 99 4.20 -10.50 9.56
CA GLY A 99 4.29 -11.91 9.17
C GLY A 99 5.63 -12.27 8.52
N ARG A 100 6.26 -11.33 7.80
CA ARG A 100 7.55 -11.53 7.14
C ARG A 100 8.74 -11.41 8.10
N PHE A 101 8.65 -10.52 9.08
CA PHE A 101 9.71 -10.24 10.05
C PHE A 101 9.19 -10.38 11.49
N PRO A 102 8.90 -11.61 11.95
CA PRO A 102 8.28 -11.85 13.25
C PRO A 102 9.18 -11.50 14.45
N GLN A 103 10.49 -11.40 14.25
CA GLN A 103 11.46 -11.06 15.29
C GLN A 103 11.73 -9.55 15.40
N HIS A 104 11.19 -8.75 14.48
CA HIS A 104 11.42 -7.32 14.40
C HIS A 104 10.15 -6.54 14.71
N THR A 105 10.33 -5.40 15.36
CA THR A 105 9.27 -4.40 15.54
C THR A 105 9.20 -3.57 14.25
N ILE A 106 8.05 -3.61 13.57
CA ILE A 106 7.79 -2.80 12.38
C ILE A 106 7.26 -1.43 12.81
N MET A 107 7.88 -0.36 12.31
CA MET A 107 7.44 1.02 12.48
C MET A 107 7.19 1.68 11.13
N LEU A 108 5.94 1.94 10.75
CA LEU A 108 5.59 2.61 9.51
C LEU A 108 5.14 4.04 9.77
N ILE A 109 5.84 4.98 9.14
CA ILE A 109 5.52 6.41 9.16
C ILE A 109 4.61 6.70 7.98
N ILE A 110 3.35 7.01 8.27
CA ILE A 110 2.32 7.33 7.28
C ILE A 110 1.63 8.59 7.77
N ARG A 111 2.25 9.72 7.40
CA ARG A 111 1.91 11.03 7.95
C ARG A 111 0.41 11.31 7.83
N PRO A 112 -0.22 11.86 8.88
CA PRO A 112 0.38 12.39 10.13
C PRO A 112 0.61 11.34 11.24
N TYR A 113 0.45 10.05 10.96
CA TYR A 113 0.49 8.98 11.95
C TYR A 113 1.75 8.11 11.85
N VAL A 114 2.09 7.46 12.96
CA VAL A 114 3.03 6.36 13.01
C VAL A 114 2.34 5.12 13.54
N TYR A 115 2.64 4.00 12.88
CA TYR A 115 2.11 2.70 13.21
C TYR A 115 3.24 1.79 13.69
N ILE A 116 3.11 1.24 14.89
CA ILE A 116 4.12 0.39 15.52
C ILE A 116 3.51 -0.99 15.79
N SER A 117 4.16 -2.05 15.32
CA SER A 117 3.75 -3.42 15.65
C SER A 117 4.37 -3.87 16.95
N ARG A 118 3.58 -4.38 17.88
CA ARG A 118 4.07 -5.11 19.06
C ARG A 118 3.39 -6.47 19.12
N GLY A 119 4.10 -7.50 18.64
CA GLY A 119 3.51 -8.82 18.45
C GLY A 119 2.40 -8.78 17.39
N LYS A 120 1.16 -9.11 17.79
CA LYS A 120 -0.02 -9.09 16.90
C LYS A 120 -0.77 -7.77 16.88
N GLU A 121 -0.43 -6.85 17.78
CA GLU A 121 -1.12 -5.58 17.93
C GLU A 121 -0.43 -4.47 17.12
N ILE A 122 -1.24 -3.54 16.62
CA ILE A 122 -0.80 -2.37 15.87
C ILE A 122 -1.18 -1.15 16.69
N PHE A 123 -0.17 -0.43 17.17
CA PHE A 123 -0.34 0.84 17.87
C PHE A 123 -0.31 1.97 16.85
N LYS A 124 -1.20 2.95 17.02
CA LYS A 124 -1.28 4.15 16.20
C LYS A 124 -1.00 5.36 17.09
N GLU A 125 -0.02 6.18 16.71
CA GLU A 125 0.32 7.43 17.38
C GLU A 125 0.29 8.58 16.38
N GLU A 126 -0.22 9.74 16.81
CA GLU A 126 -0.26 10.95 15.99
C GLU A 126 0.98 11.80 16.26
N ILE A 127 1.73 12.08 15.20
CA ILE A 127 2.99 12.82 15.28
C ILE A 127 2.82 14.26 14.75
N GLY A 128 1.79 14.50 13.93
CA GLY A 128 1.58 15.79 13.27
C GLY A 128 2.76 16.13 12.34
N ASP A 129 3.19 17.39 12.35
CA ASP A 129 4.34 17.88 11.58
C ASP A 129 5.68 17.78 12.32
N ARG A 130 5.75 17.05 13.44
CA ARG A 130 7.02 16.88 14.15
C ARG A 130 8.02 16.15 13.26
N GLU A 131 9.23 16.69 13.18
CA GLU A 131 10.36 15.99 12.58
C GLU A 131 10.72 14.79 13.47
N ILE A 132 10.60 13.59 12.88
CA ILE A 132 11.08 12.38 13.54
C ILE A 132 12.58 12.33 13.26
N ASN A 133 13.38 12.58 14.29
CA ASN A 133 14.82 12.34 14.25
C ASN A 133 15.05 10.82 14.20
N LEU A 134 15.10 10.29 12.97
CA LEU A 134 15.45 8.91 12.71
C LEU A 134 16.97 8.78 12.80
N PRO A 135 17.49 7.70 13.42
CA PRO A 135 18.93 7.46 13.43
C PRO A 135 19.43 7.36 11.99
N VAL A 136 20.50 8.09 11.68
CA VAL A 136 21.16 8.02 10.38
C VAL A 136 21.84 6.66 10.30
N VAL A 137 21.17 5.69 9.69
CA VAL A 137 21.78 4.40 9.39
C VAL A 137 22.65 4.59 8.16
N HIS A 138 23.95 4.32 8.28
CA HIS A 138 24.83 4.22 7.11
C HIS A 138 24.32 3.07 6.23
N ASP A 139 23.68 3.42 5.12
CA ASP A 139 23.02 2.47 4.24
C ASP A 139 23.98 2.02 3.12
N GLU A 140 24.97 1.21 3.49
CA GLU A 140 25.90 0.58 2.54
C GLU A 140 25.14 -0.26 1.48
N PHE A 141 24.01 -0.86 1.88
CA PHE A 141 23.14 -1.61 0.98
C PHE A 141 22.53 -0.76 -0.13
N LYS A 142 22.13 0.47 0.17
CA LYS A 142 21.66 1.42 -0.84
C LYS A 142 22.74 1.72 -1.88
N GLN A 143 23.99 1.87 -1.46
CA GLN A 143 25.08 2.12 -2.40
C GLN A 143 25.30 0.92 -3.33
N TYR A 144 25.37 -0.29 -2.77
CA TYR A 144 25.46 -1.51 -3.58
C TYR A 144 24.28 -1.70 -4.53
N TRP A 145 23.06 -1.37 -4.09
CA TRP A 145 21.88 -1.42 -4.93
C TRP A 145 21.95 -0.44 -6.10
N LEU A 146 22.41 0.80 -5.87
CA LEU A 146 22.56 1.81 -6.91
C LEU A 146 23.62 1.39 -7.93
N ASP A 147 24.74 0.83 -7.48
CA ASP A 147 25.79 0.35 -8.38
C ASP A 147 25.32 -0.85 -9.21
N PHE A 148 24.63 -1.80 -8.59
CA PHE A 148 23.95 -2.89 -9.30
C PHE A 148 22.97 -2.37 -10.35
N TYR A 149 22.09 -1.45 -9.97
CA TYR A 149 21.06 -0.89 -10.84
C TYR A 149 21.69 -0.17 -12.04
N LYS A 150 22.73 0.64 -11.82
CA LYS A 150 23.47 1.31 -12.89
C LYS A 150 24.09 0.32 -13.87
N ASN A 151 24.67 -0.77 -13.38
CA ASN A 151 25.30 -1.79 -14.23
C ASN A 151 24.28 -2.59 -15.06
N GLN A 152 23.07 -2.77 -14.54
CA GLN A 152 21.98 -3.44 -15.28
C GLN A 152 21.22 -2.49 -16.21
N TYR A 153 21.30 -1.18 -15.98
CA TYR A 153 20.50 -0.18 -16.68
C TYR A 153 20.90 -0.08 -18.15
N ILE A 154 19.92 -0.29 -19.04
CA ILE A 154 20.08 -0.17 -20.49
C ILE A 154 19.40 1.13 -20.93
N PRO A 155 20.14 2.19 -21.30
CA PRO A 155 19.60 3.51 -21.62
C PRO A 155 18.54 3.50 -22.72
N GLU A 156 18.69 2.63 -23.72
CA GLU A 156 17.80 2.50 -24.87
C GLU A 156 16.41 1.97 -24.47
N ARG A 157 16.29 1.28 -23.33
CA ARG A 157 15.03 0.74 -22.81
C ARG A 157 14.27 1.75 -21.95
N ARG A 158 14.76 2.99 -21.79
CA ARG A 158 14.13 4.02 -20.96
C ARG A 158 12.79 4.46 -21.55
N ASN A 159 11.69 3.97 -20.97
CA ASN A 159 10.33 4.40 -21.32
C ASN A 159 9.62 5.05 -20.13
N MET A 160 9.78 6.37 -20.00
CA MET A 160 9.20 7.14 -18.90
C MET A 160 7.66 7.16 -18.90
N LYS A 161 7.03 7.07 -20.09
CA LYS A 161 5.56 7.05 -20.20
C LYS A 161 4.99 5.77 -19.60
N LEU A 162 5.56 4.62 -19.96
CA LEU A 162 5.17 3.33 -19.40
C LEU A 162 5.46 3.26 -17.90
N PHE A 163 6.62 3.77 -17.49
CA PHE A 163 7.01 3.83 -16.09
C PHE A 163 5.99 4.63 -15.25
N GLN A 164 5.60 5.82 -15.70
CA GLN A 164 4.60 6.65 -15.00
C GLN A 164 3.21 6.00 -14.94
N LYS A 165 2.84 5.19 -15.95
CA LYS A 165 1.58 4.44 -15.95
C LYS A 165 1.56 3.36 -14.87
N ASN A 166 2.70 2.71 -14.63
CA ASN A 166 2.83 1.63 -13.64
C ASN A 166 3.12 2.17 -12.23
N VAL A 167 3.96 3.20 -12.14
CA VAL A 167 4.45 3.83 -10.91
C VAL A 167 4.07 5.32 -10.90
N PRO A 168 2.96 5.68 -10.22
CA PRO A 168 2.55 7.06 -10.07
C PRO A 168 3.63 7.93 -9.42
N LYS A 169 3.78 9.18 -9.90
CA LYS A 169 4.81 10.14 -9.44
C LYS A 169 4.86 10.34 -7.93
N LYS A 170 3.70 10.29 -7.25
CA LYS A 170 3.59 10.42 -5.79
C LYS A 170 4.44 9.42 -5.00
N TYR A 171 4.76 8.26 -5.58
CA TYR A 171 5.57 7.23 -4.92
C TYR A 171 7.06 7.32 -5.22
N TRP A 172 7.48 8.18 -6.15
CA TRP A 172 8.87 8.24 -6.58
C TRP A 172 9.82 8.64 -5.46
N LYS A 173 9.35 9.48 -4.53
CA LYS A 173 10.11 9.86 -3.32
C LYS A 173 10.49 8.68 -2.41
N TYR A 174 9.83 7.54 -2.55
CA TYR A 174 10.10 6.32 -1.79
C TYR A 174 11.00 5.33 -2.55
N MET A 175 11.38 5.63 -3.79
CA MET A 175 12.18 4.75 -4.64
C MET A 175 13.60 5.28 -4.81
N CYS A 176 14.60 4.48 -4.41
CA CYS A 176 16.00 4.86 -4.50
C CYS A 176 16.52 5.03 -5.95
N GLU A 177 15.91 4.33 -6.91
CA GLU A 177 16.39 4.24 -8.31
C GLU A 177 16.05 5.46 -9.18
N ILE A 178 15.17 6.34 -8.71
CA ILE A 178 14.68 7.50 -9.47
C ILE A 178 15.30 8.82 -8.98
N CYS A 179 16.04 8.78 -7.86
CA CYS A 179 16.76 9.92 -7.31
C CYS A 179 17.97 10.31 -8.17
#